data_AF-A0A4Q2X9Q0-F1
#
_entry.id   AF-A0A4Q2X9Q0-F1
#
_cell.length_a   1.000
_cell.length_b   1.000
_cell.length_c   1.000
_cell.angle_alpha   90.00
_cell.angle_beta   90.00
_cell.angle_gamma   90.00
#
_symmetry.space_group_name_H-M   'P 1'
#
loop_
_entity.id
_entity.type
_entity.pdbx_description
1 polymer ?
#
loop_
_entity_poly.entity_id
_entity_poly.type
_entity_poly.pdbx_seq_one_letter_code
_entity_poly.pdbx_strand_id
1 'polypeptide(L)'
;MKTALRLDLSGMKRIPHALACALAAGIWVAGYSLLFHEGQAAHYRLWYYTPAAMAAGAVLADRMKAGRSWNGRQRIIDGIVTILCLSRPLWGWPPASGHAIFAIHALLTGSPRCTRILAVLLAALTLYAKLWLWHGDSTLWPGLMLGVISGTLWRKSGGKNPG
;
A
#
# COMPACT_ATOMS: atom_id res chain seq x y z
N MET A 1 12.44 25.95 -24.74
CA MET A 1 11.66 24.69 -24.61
C MET A 1 10.78 24.76 -23.37
N LYS A 2 9.46 24.98 -23.52
CA LYS A 2 8.48 24.90 -22.43
C LYS A 2 7.82 23.53 -22.48
N THR A 3 8.25 22.62 -21.61
CA THR A 3 7.61 21.31 -21.44
C THR A 3 6.24 21.56 -20.78
N ALA A 4 5.21 21.72 -21.60
CA ALA A 4 3.85 21.88 -21.13
C ALA A 4 3.40 20.59 -20.45
N LEU A 5 3.33 20.62 -19.13
CA LEU A 5 2.77 19.59 -18.28
C LEU A 5 1.27 19.49 -18.60
N ARG A 6 0.88 18.70 -19.62
CA ARG A 6 -0.52 18.36 -19.85
C ARG A 6 -1.00 17.54 -18.66
N LEU A 7 -1.59 18.22 -17.69
CA LEU A 7 -2.40 17.63 -16.64
C LEU A 7 -3.58 16.94 -17.31
N ASP A 8 -3.43 15.66 -17.60
CA ASP A 8 -4.51 14.80 -18.09
C ASP A 8 -5.64 14.74 -17.05
N LEU A 9 -6.68 15.56 -17.29
CA LEU A 9 -7.87 15.69 -16.46
C LEU A 9 -8.77 14.44 -16.55
N SER A 10 -8.55 13.53 -17.50
CA SER A 10 -9.28 12.26 -17.59
C SER A 10 -9.00 11.34 -16.39
N GLY A 11 -7.88 11.55 -15.70
CA GLY A 11 -7.56 10.92 -14.43
C GLY A 11 -8.51 11.31 -13.28
N MET A 12 -9.19 12.47 -13.34
CA MET A 12 -9.99 12.98 -12.21
C MET A 12 -11.26 12.16 -11.95
N LYS A 13 -11.92 11.61 -12.98
CA LYS A 13 -13.05 10.67 -12.79
C LYS A 13 -12.66 9.35 -12.11
N ARG A 14 -11.36 9.03 -12.03
CA ARG A 14 -10.84 7.82 -11.36
C ARG A 14 -10.52 8.03 -9.88
N ILE A 15 -10.39 9.28 -9.44
CA ILE A 15 -10.10 9.66 -8.06
C ILE A 15 -11.21 9.29 -7.06
N PRO A 16 -12.52 9.43 -7.34
CA PRO A 16 -13.53 9.27 -6.29
C PRO A 16 -13.62 7.84 -5.75
N HIS A 17 -13.39 6.82 -6.57
CA HIS A 17 -13.48 5.42 -6.12
C HIS A 17 -12.30 5.02 -5.26
N ALA A 18 -11.07 5.34 -5.69
CA ALA A 18 -9.87 5.03 -4.90
C ALA A 18 -9.87 5.79 -3.57
N LEU A 19 -10.29 7.05 -3.59
CA LEU A 19 -10.44 7.85 -2.38
C LEU A 19 -11.55 7.31 -1.46
N ALA A 20 -12.71 6.93 -1.99
CA ALA A 20 -13.80 6.37 -1.20
C ALA A 20 -13.40 5.05 -0.53
N CYS A 21 -12.77 4.11 -1.24
CA CYS A 21 -12.29 2.87 -0.64
C CYS A 21 -11.16 3.12 0.38
N ALA A 22 -10.26 4.08 0.11
CA ALA A 22 -9.24 4.47 1.08
C ALA A 22 -9.86 5.01 2.37
N LEU A 23 -10.79 5.96 2.26
CA LEU A 23 -11.49 6.54 3.40
C LEU A 23 -12.30 5.49 4.16
N ALA A 24 -13.02 4.61 3.46
CA ALA A 24 -13.78 3.54 4.09
C ALA A 24 -12.88 2.58 4.89
N ALA A 25 -11.75 2.15 4.31
CA ALA A 25 -10.78 1.29 5.00
C ALA A 25 -10.13 2.01 6.20
N GLY A 26 -9.80 3.29 6.04
CA GLY A 26 -9.27 4.12 7.13
C GLY A 26 -10.26 4.30 8.28
N ILE A 27 -11.51 4.68 7.98
CA ILE A 27 -12.58 4.83 8.96
C ILE A 27 -12.84 3.51 9.68
N TRP A 28 -12.85 2.38 8.96
CA TRP A 28 -13.01 1.07 9.56
C TRP A 28 -11.92 0.77 10.59
N VAL A 29 -10.64 0.94 10.23
CA VAL A 29 -9.53 0.68 11.16
C VAL A 29 -9.49 1.69 12.30
N ALA A 30 -9.83 2.96 12.04
CA ALA A 30 -9.93 3.98 13.07
C ALA A 30 -11.05 3.67 14.07
N GLY A 31 -12.24 3.32 13.58
CA GLY A 31 -13.38 2.90 14.39
C GLY A 31 -13.05 1.66 15.22
N TYR A 32 -12.46 0.64 14.60
CA TYR A 32 -11.96 -0.54 15.32
C TYR A 32 -10.96 -0.15 16.42
N SER A 33 -10.04 0.76 16.13
CA SER A 33 -9.03 1.21 17.09
C SER A 33 -9.62 1.95 18.29
N LEU A 34 -10.67 2.75 18.07
CA LEU A 34 -11.33 3.53 19.12
C LEU A 34 -12.34 2.71 19.95
N LEU A 35 -12.97 1.69 19.34
CA LEU A 35 -13.99 0.88 20.00
C LEU A 35 -13.41 -0.29 20.80
N PHE A 36 -12.23 -0.79 20.43
CA PHE A 36 -11.66 -2.03 21.00
C PHE A 36 -10.30 -1.85 21.68
N HIS A 37 -9.74 -0.64 21.68
CA HIS A 37 -8.45 -0.37 22.32
C HIS A 37 -8.47 0.97 23.05
N GLU A 38 -7.59 1.11 24.05
CA GLU A 38 -7.46 2.32 24.86
C GLU A 38 -6.00 2.82 24.89
N GLY A 39 -5.83 4.08 25.29
CA GLY A 39 -4.54 4.71 25.54
C GLY A 39 -3.54 4.59 24.38
N GLN A 40 -2.32 4.17 24.71
CA GLN A 40 -1.22 4.05 23.73
C GLN A 40 -1.50 3.03 22.62
N ALA A 41 -2.27 1.97 22.91
CA ALA A 41 -2.61 0.96 21.92
C ALA A 41 -3.55 1.50 20.84
N ALA A 42 -4.55 2.29 21.25
CA ALA A 42 -5.46 2.98 20.32
C ALA A 42 -4.69 4.03 19.51
N HIS A 43 -3.91 4.88 20.19
CA HIS A 43 -3.09 5.90 19.54
C HIS A 43 -2.18 5.28 18.47
N TYR A 44 -1.43 4.23 18.82
CA TYR A 44 -0.55 3.52 17.87
C TYR A 44 -1.27 3.05 16.61
N ARG A 45 -2.44 2.42 16.74
CA ARG A 45 -3.19 1.94 15.59
C ARG A 45 -3.74 3.09 14.75
N LEU A 46 -4.19 4.16 15.39
CA LEU A 46 -4.69 5.35 14.69
C LEU A 46 -3.64 6.00 13.82
N TRP A 47 -2.43 6.25 14.35
CA TRP A 47 -1.41 6.95 13.58
C TRP A 47 -0.63 6.01 12.64
N TYR A 48 -0.49 4.72 12.97
CA TYR A 48 0.35 3.79 12.20
C TYR A 48 -0.45 2.84 11.28
N TYR A 49 -1.56 2.25 11.76
CA TYR A 49 -2.34 1.27 10.97
C TYR A 49 -3.43 1.91 10.11
N THR A 50 -4.04 3.02 10.53
CA THR A 50 -5.04 3.71 9.71
C THR A 50 -4.49 4.17 8.35
N PRO A 51 -3.31 4.82 8.27
CA PRO A 51 -2.73 5.18 6.97
C PRO A 51 -2.44 3.98 6.08
N ALA A 52 -2.03 2.85 6.67
CA ALA A 52 -1.80 1.60 5.95
C ALA A 52 -3.11 1.04 5.37
N ALA A 53 -4.19 1.07 6.15
CA ALA A 53 -5.52 0.66 5.71
C ALA A 53 -6.04 1.56 4.58
N MET A 54 -5.82 2.87 4.66
CA MET A 54 -6.18 3.79 3.58
C MET A 54 -5.45 3.47 2.28
N ALA A 55 -4.14 3.24 2.34
CA ALA A 55 -3.36 2.82 1.17
C ALA A 55 -3.85 1.47 0.62
N ALA A 56 -4.18 0.51 1.49
CA ALA A 56 -4.75 -0.78 1.10
C ALA A 56 -6.10 -0.62 0.37
N GLY A 57 -7.00 0.21 0.90
CA GLY A 57 -8.27 0.52 0.24
C GLY A 57 -8.09 1.16 -1.14
N ALA A 58 -7.12 2.07 -1.30
CA ALA A 58 -6.82 2.67 -2.60
C ALA A 58 -6.24 1.67 -3.62
N VAL A 59 -5.38 0.76 -3.17
CA VAL A 59 -4.83 -0.32 -4.02
C VAL A 59 -5.95 -1.29 -4.41
N LEU A 60 -6.82 -1.67 -3.47
CA LEU A 60 -7.97 -2.54 -3.74
C LEU A 60 -8.93 -1.92 -4.77
N ALA A 61 -9.17 -0.62 -4.69
CA ALA A 61 -10.01 0.09 -5.67
C ALA A 61 -9.36 0.15 -7.07
N ASP A 62 -8.06 0.46 -7.14
CA ASP A 62 -7.29 0.35 -8.38
C ASP A 62 -7.43 -1.06 -8.95
N ARG A 63 -7.40 -2.04 -8.04
CA ARG A 63 -7.47 -3.45 -8.33
C ARG A 63 -8.81 -3.88 -8.95
N MET A 64 -9.90 -3.57 -8.27
CA MET A 64 -11.26 -3.90 -8.73
C MET A 64 -11.58 -3.25 -10.07
N LYS A 65 -11.11 -2.01 -10.29
CA LYS A 65 -11.40 -1.26 -11.52
C LYS A 65 -10.70 -1.84 -12.76
N ALA A 66 -9.49 -2.37 -12.61
CA ALA A 66 -8.79 -2.99 -13.73
C ALA A 66 -9.38 -4.39 -14.09
N GLY A 67 -10.20 -4.95 -13.21
CA GLY A 67 -11.07 -6.11 -13.45
C GLY A 67 -10.34 -7.35 -14.00
N ARG A 68 -10.49 -7.58 -15.31
CA ARG A 68 -9.99 -8.77 -16.03
C ARG A 68 -8.65 -8.58 -16.76
N SER A 69 -8.08 -7.37 -16.73
CA SER A 69 -6.86 -7.07 -17.48
C SER A 69 -5.58 -7.66 -16.87
N TRP A 70 -5.65 -8.26 -15.67
CA TRP A 70 -4.48 -8.88 -15.05
C TRP A 70 -4.44 -10.37 -15.25
N ASN A 71 -3.23 -10.86 -15.43
CA ASN A 71 -2.99 -12.28 -15.45
C ASN A 71 -2.96 -12.88 -14.04
N GLY A 72 -3.11 -14.20 -13.96
CA GLY A 72 -3.10 -14.93 -12.68
C GLY A 72 -1.82 -14.69 -11.87
N ARG A 73 -0.68 -14.44 -12.52
CA ARG A 73 0.60 -14.17 -11.83
C ARG A 73 0.54 -12.89 -10.99
N GLN A 74 -0.02 -11.81 -11.52
CA GLN A 74 -0.20 -10.56 -10.77
C GLN A 74 -1.08 -10.76 -9.54
N ARG A 75 -2.17 -11.55 -9.66
CA ARG A 75 -3.05 -11.89 -8.54
C ARG A 75 -2.34 -12.71 -7.46
N ILE A 76 -1.53 -13.69 -7.87
CA ILE A 76 -0.72 -14.49 -6.96
C ILE A 76 0.29 -13.60 -6.21
N ILE A 77 0.96 -12.67 -6.91
CA ILE A 77 1.91 -11.75 -6.29
C ILE A 77 1.21 -10.84 -5.28
N ASP A 78 0.07 -10.22 -5.65
CA ASP A 78 -0.72 -9.38 -4.73
C ASP A 78 -1.18 -10.20 -3.51
N GLY A 79 -1.58 -11.46 -3.72
CA GLY A 79 -1.94 -12.39 -2.65
C GLY A 79 -0.79 -12.70 -1.70
N ILE A 80 0.39 -13.01 -2.22
CA ILE A 80 1.61 -13.26 -1.43
C ILE A 80 1.98 -12.00 -0.63
N VAL A 81 1.98 -10.83 -1.26
CA VAL A 81 2.26 -9.55 -0.58
C VAL A 81 1.27 -9.32 0.54
N THR A 82 -0.02 -9.53 0.29
CA THR A 82 -1.08 -9.39 1.30
C THR A 82 -0.84 -10.31 2.50
N ILE A 83 -0.55 -11.60 2.24
CA ILE A 83 -0.25 -12.58 3.29
C ILE A 83 0.97 -12.13 4.10
N LEU A 84 2.07 -11.74 3.45
CA LEU A 84 3.29 -11.27 4.14
C LEU A 84 3.06 -10.00 4.97
N CYS A 85 2.16 -9.12 4.53
CA CYS A 85 1.86 -7.89 5.25
C CYS A 85 1.00 -8.15 6.50
N LEU A 86 0.06 -9.09 6.42
CA LEU A 86 -0.83 -9.47 7.52
C LEU A 86 -0.19 -10.47 8.47
N SER A 87 0.79 -11.25 8.01
CA SER A 87 1.33 -12.34 8.82
C SER A 87 2.05 -11.84 10.06
N ARG A 88 2.70 -10.68 9.98
CA ARG A 88 3.44 -10.15 11.13
C ARG A 88 2.54 -9.67 12.28
N PRO A 89 1.49 -8.85 12.06
CA PRO A 89 0.59 -8.49 13.15
C PRO A 89 -0.18 -9.69 13.71
N LEU A 90 -0.33 -10.80 12.97
CA LEU A 90 -1.04 -12.00 13.42
C LEU A 90 -0.14 -13.03 14.11
N TRP A 91 1.07 -13.26 13.60
CA TRP A 91 1.96 -14.35 14.02
C TRP A 91 3.40 -13.90 14.32
N GLY A 92 3.73 -12.61 14.21
CA GLY A 92 5.08 -12.10 14.46
C GLY A 92 6.12 -12.42 13.37
N TRP A 93 5.72 -13.09 12.28
CA TRP A 93 6.58 -13.54 11.18
C TRP A 93 6.06 -13.00 9.84
N PRO A 94 6.89 -12.67 8.82
CA PRO A 94 8.35 -12.78 8.72
C PRO A 94 9.11 -11.60 9.37
N PRO A 95 10.45 -11.66 9.49
CA PRO A 95 11.30 -10.56 9.96
C PRO A 95 11.41 -9.42 8.92
N ALA A 96 10.28 -9.01 8.33
CA ALA A 96 10.16 -7.94 7.37
C ALA A 96 8.98 -7.01 7.74
N SER A 97 9.13 -5.71 7.46
CA SER A 97 8.09 -4.72 7.72
C SER A 97 7.00 -4.81 6.66
N GLY A 98 5.81 -5.33 7.02
CA GLY A 98 4.66 -5.40 6.12
C GLY A 98 4.27 -4.05 5.50
N HIS A 99 4.35 -2.96 6.28
CA HIS A 99 4.07 -1.61 5.79
C HIS A 99 5.08 -1.18 4.71
N ALA A 100 6.37 -1.52 4.88
CA ALA A 100 7.39 -1.20 3.90
C ALA A 100 7.23 -2.03 2.61
N ILE A 101 6.95 -3.34 2.73
CA ILE A 101 6.65 -4.21 1.57
C ILE A 101 5.48 -3.61 0.80
N PHE A 102 4.37 -3.34 1.50
CA PHE A 102 3.16 -2.86 0.90
C PHE A 102 3.32 -1.49 0.24
N ALA A 103 3.96 -0.53 0.93
CA ALA A 103 4.12 0.82 0.41
C ALA A 103 4.95 0.84 -0.87
N ILE A 104 6.08 0.15 -0.92
CA ILE A 104 6.92 0.08 -2.12
C ILE A 104 6.22 -0.71 -3.23
N HIS A 105 5.58 -1.83 -2.90
CA HIS A 105 4.80 -2.60 -3.86
C HIS A 105 3.69 -1.74 -4.50
N ALA A 106 2.89 -1.05 -3.68
CA ALA A 106 1.82 -0.17 -4.12
C ALA A 106 2.34 1.02 -4.94
N LEU A 107 3.50 1.58 -4.58
CA LEU A 107 4.13 2.68 -5.32
C LEU A 107 4.52 2.25 -6.74
N LEU A 108 5.07 1.05 -6.88
CA LEU A 108 5.53 0.52 -8.17
C LEU A 108 4.39 0.01 -9.06
N THR A 109 3.30 -0.48 -8.47
CA THR A 109 2.22 -1.17 -9.20
C THR A 109 0.92 -0.36 -9.28
N GLY A 110 0.77 0.69 -8.48
CA GLY A 110 -0.41 1.55 -8.48
C GLY A 110 -0.46 2.44 -9.73
N SER A 111 -1.63 2.51 -10.36
CA SER A 111 -1.87 3.40 -11.51
C SER A 111 -2.42 4.78 -11.11
N PRO A 112 -3.45 4.90 -10.25
CA PRO A 112 -4.04 6.16 -9.87
C PRO A 112 -3.09 7.02 -9.04
N ARG A 113 -3.13 8.34 -9.26
CA ARG A 113 -2.37 9.31 -8.45
C ARG A 113 -2.68 9.19 -6.96
N CYS A 114 -3.95 8.97 -6.60
CA CYS A 114 -4.38 8.77 -5.22
C CYS A 114 -3.64 7.59 -4.56
N THR A 115 -3.63 6.42 -5.20
CA THR A 115 -2.92 5.22 -4.72
C THR A 115 -1.43 5.49 -4.53
N ARG A 116 -0.78 6.18 -5.49
CA ARG A 116 0.65 6.54 -5.39
C ARG A 116 0.93 7.53 -4.26
N ILE A 117 0.11 8.56 -4.11
CA ILE A 117 0.26 9.54 -3.03
C ILE A 117 0.14 8.84 -1.68
N LEU A 118 -0.90 8.02 -1.48
CA LEU A 118 -1.08 7.26 -0.24
C LEU A 118 0.08 6.28 0.01
N ALA A 119 0.61 5.63 -1.03
CA ALA A 119 1.78 4.78 -0.92
C ALA A 119 3.04 5.56 -0.50
N VAL A 120 3.26 6.76 -1.05
CA VAL A 120 4.38 7.64 -0.65
C VAL A 120 4.21 8.09 0.80
N LEU A 121 3.01 8.51 1.20
CA LEU A 121 2.72 8.92 2.58
C LEU A 121 2.95 7.76 3.55
N LEU A 122 2.48 6.56 3.22
CA LEU A 122 2.72 5.36 4.01
C LEU A 122 4.22 5.01 4.09
N ALA A 123 4.96 5.12 2.97
CA ALA A 123 6.39 4.89 2.95
C ALA A 123 7.14 5.89 3.85
N ALA A 124 6.83 7.18 3.75
CA ALA A 124 7.42 8.23 4.57
C ALA A 124 7.15 7.99 6.06
N LEU A 125 5.90 7.68 6.41
CA LEU A 125 5.51 7.34 7.78
C LEU A 125 6.26 6.11 8.29
N THR A 126 6.35 5.06 7.47
CA THR A 126 7.05 3.82 7.83
C THR A 126 8.54 4.05 8.04
N LEU A 127 9.17 4.87 7.18
CA LEU A 127 10.58 5.24 7.32
C LEU A 127 10.81 6.04 8.61
N TYR A 128 9.98 7.06 8.86
CA TYR A 128 10.05 7.84 10.09
C TYR A 128 9.91 6.96 11.34
N ALA A 129 8.90 6.10 11.38
CA ALA A 129 8.68 5.19 12.50
C ALA A 129 9.85 4.21 12.69
N LYS A 130 10.28 3.53 11.63
CA LYS A 130 11.31 2.47 11.71
C LYS A 130 12.70 3.01 11.97
N LEU A 131 13.06 4.13 11.36
CA LEU A 131 14.38 4.68 11.51
C LEU A 131 14.49 5.48 12.80
N TRP A 132 13.59 6.43 13.06
CA TRP A 132 13.73 7.36 14.19
C TRP A 132 13.02 6.86 15.44
N LEU A 133 11.73 6.57 15.39
CA LEU A 133 10.97 6.17 16.60
C LEU A 133 11.40 4.80 17.15
N TRP A 134 11.76 3.88 16.25
CA TRP A 134 12.16 2.52 16.60
C TRP A 134 13.66 2.27 16.44
N HIS A 135 14.46 3.35 16.40
CA HIS A 135 15.92 3.31 16.50
C HIS A 135 16.59 2.32 15.52
N GLY A 136 16.14 2.31 14.26
CA GLY A 136 16.73 1.45 13.24
C GLY A 136 16.25 0.00 13.30
N ASP A 137 14.93 -0.21 13.34
CA ASP A 137 14.33 -1.54 13.32
C ASP A 137 14.82 -2.36 12.10
N SER A 138 15.47 -3.49 12.38
CA SER A 138 16.14 -4.35 11.40
C SER A 138 15.22 -4.91 10.31
N THR A 139 13.91 -4.90 10.54
CA THR A 139 12.91 -5.43 9.60
C THR A 139 12.54 -4.45 8.49
N LEU A 140 13.00 -3.19 8.57
CA LEU A 140 12.78 -2.20 7.52
C LEU A 140 13.41 -2.63 6.20
N TRP A 141 14.70 -2.94 6.20
CA TRP A 141 15.46 -3.23 4.98
C TRP A 141 14.93 -4.45 4.22
N PRO A 142 14.68 -5.61 4.87
CA PRO A 142 14.05 -6.74 4.21
C PRO A 142 12.67 -6.38 3.64
N GLY A 143 11.90 -5.54 4.35
CA GLY A 143 10.59 -5.08 3.87
C GLY A 143 10.69 -4.24 2.60
N LEU A 144 11.61 -3.27 2.55
CA LEU A 144 11.85 -2.46 1.36
C LEU A 144 12.31 -3.33 0.17
N MET A 145 13.25 -4.25 0.39
CA MET A 145 13.75 -5.17 -0.64
C MET A 145 12.62 -6.04 -1.21
N LEU A 146 11.83 -6.68 -0.36
CA LEU A 146 10.69 -7.51 -0.78
C LEU A 146 9.62 -6.68 -1.51
N GLY A 147 9.40 -5.43 -1.11
CA GLY A 147 8.54 -4.50 -1.82
C GLY A 147 9.03 -4.20 -3.25
N VAL A 148 10.32 -3.92 -3.43
CA VAL A 148 10.93 -3.71 -4.76
C VAL A 148 10.83 -4.97 -5.62
N ILE A 149 11.18 -6.13 -5.05
CA ILE A 149 11.14 -7.43 -5.75
C ILE A 149 9.72 -7.72 -6.21
N SER A 150 8.74 -7.71 -5.30
CA SER A 150 7.35 -8.01 -5.62
C SER A 150 6.77 -7.02 -6.63
N GLY A 151 7.01 -5.72 -6.47
CA GLY A 151 6.53 -4.70 -7.42
C GLY A 151 7.14 -4.86 -8.81
N THR A 152 8.43 -5.20 -8.90
CA THR A 152 9.11 -5.44 -10.18
C THR A 152 8.58 -6.71 -10.86
N LEU A 153 8.42 -7.80 -10.11
CA LEU A 153 7.86 -9.05 -10.62
C LEU A 153 6.41 -8.86 -11.10
N TRP A 154 5.63 -8.07 -10.37
CA TRP A 154 4.26 -7.73 -10.74
C TRP A 154 4.21 -6.97 -12.08
N ARG A 155 5.09 -5.96 -12.25
CA ARG A 155 5.17 -5.19 -13.51
C ARG A 155 5.64 -6.04 -14.68
N LYS A 156 6.67 -6.87 -14.48
CA LYS A 156 7.17 -7.80 -15.51
C LYS A 156 6.09 -8.79 -15.94
N SER A 157 5.26 -9.23 -14.99
CA SER A 157 4.15 -10.14 -15.29
C SER A 157 3.10 -9.48 -16.19
N GLY A 158 2.89 -8.17 -16.11
CA GLY A 158 1.97 -7.46 -17.00
C GLY A 158 2.45 -7.29 -18.45
N GLY A 159 3.67 -7.74 -18.79
CA GLY A 159 4.25 -7.65 -20.12
C GLY A 159 3.92 -8.85 -21.01
N LYS A 160 3.33 -8.55 -22.18
CA LYS A 160 2.85 -9.43 -23.27
C LYS A 160 1.37 -9.82 -23.18
N ASN A 161 0.49 -8.92 -23.63
CA ASN A 161 -0.48 -9.36 -24.63
C ASN A 161 0.30 -9.50 -25.93
N PRO A 162 0.50 -10.70 -26.49
CA PRO A 162 0.69 -10.83 -27.92
C PRO A 162 -0.64 -10.39 -28.55
N GLY A 163 -0.73 -9.10 -28.87
CA GLY A 163 -1.64 -8.65 -29.92
C GLY A 163 -1.08 -9.09 -31.25
#